data_AF-A0A7X1YEC4-F1
#
_entry.id   AF-A0A7X1YEC4-F1
#
_cell.length_a   1.000
_cell.length_b   1.000
_cell.length_c   1.000
_cell.angle_alpha   90.00
_cell.angle_beta   90.00
_cell.angle_gamma   90.00
#
_symmetry.space_group_name_H-M   'P 1'
#
loop_
_entity.id
_entity.type
_entity.pdbx_description
1 polymer ?
#
loop_
_entity_poly.entity_id
_entity_poly.type
_entity_poly.pdbx_seq_one_letter_code
_entity_poly.pdbx_strand_id
1 'polypeptide(L)'
;MAIGRLSVKVGKAGKASPHAAYIARLGQYEKRLEQGEKLEASEFGNMPKWAATNPLHLWEAADAYERKNGTTYREFEIALPREMNPAQRLELVRDFVGQEIGDRHAFQFAIHTPTAAD
;
A
#
# COMPACT_ATOMS: atom_id res chain seq x y z
N MET A 1 -11.31 -11.97 -19.34
CA MET A 1 -12.02 -11.32 -18.22
C MET A 1 -11.07 -11.28 -17.04
N ALA A 2 -10.97 -10.14 -16.34
CA ALA A 2 -10.24 -10.10 -15.08
C ALA A 2 -10.92 -10.99 -14.02
N ILE A 3 -10.16 -11.85 -13.35
CA ILE A 3 -10.63 -12.61 -12.20
C ILE A 3 -10.38 -11.75 -10.96
N GLY A 4 -11.46 -11.37 -10.26
CA GLY A 4 -11.34 -10.66 -8.98
C GLY A 4 -10.62 -11.53 -7.95
N ARG A 5 -9.55 -11.01 -7.36
CA ARG A 5 -8.81 -11.66 -6.28
C ARG A 5 -8.59 -10.65 -5.16
N LEU A 6 -8.91 -11.07 -3.94
CA LEU A 6 -8.60 -10.37 -2.70
C LEU A 6 -7.79 -11.32 -1.81
N SER A 7 -6.68 -10.86 -1.27
CA SER A 7 -5.90 -11.57 -0.25
C SER A 7 -5.59 -10.63 0.90
N VAL A 8 -5.63 -11.16 2.13
CA VAL A 8 -5.27 -10.40 3.33
C VAL A 8 -4.06 -11.05 3.99
N LYS A 9 -3.05 -10.24 4.30
CA LYS A 9 -1.81 -10.66 4.97
C LYS A 9 -1.58 -9.84 6.23
N VAL A 10 -0.67 -10.34 7.07
CA VAL A 10 -0.27 -9.69 8.31
C VAL A 10 1.23 -9.46 8.31
N GLY A 11 1.63 -8.22 8.57
CA GLY A 11 3.02 -7.81 8.74
C GLY A 11 3.46 -7.94 10.19
N LYS A 12 4.61 -8.58 10.43
CA LYS A 12 5.23 -8.66 11.76
C LYS A 12 6.12 -7.46 12.03
N ALA A 13 6.40 -7.20 13.31
CA ALA A 13 7.36 -6.18 13.74
C ALA A 13 8.71 -6.28 13.00
N GLY A 14 9.24 -5.11 12.59
CA GLY A 14 10.49 -4.98 11.81
C GLY A 14 10.33 -5.16 10.30
N LYS A 15 9.09 -5.06 9.77
CA LYS A 15 8.78 -5.23 8.35
C LYS A 15 7.91 -4.14 7.75
N ALA A 16 7.38 -3.21 8.53
CA ALA A 16 6.46 -2.19 8.05
C ALA A 16 7.15 -1.16 7.16
N SER A 17 8.21 -0.52 7.65
CA SER A 17 8.89 0.58 6.91
C SER A 17 9.49 0.11 5.58
N PRO A 18 10.23 -1.02 5.53
CA PRO A 18 10.73 -1.55 4.26
C PRO A 18 9.61 -1.92 3.28
N HIS A 19 8.48 -2.44 3.78
CA HIS A 19 7.35 -2.82 2.93
C HIS A 19 6.59 -1.60 2.39
N ALA A 20 6.37 -0.59 3.23
CA ALA A 20 5.78 0.69 2.85
C ALA A 20 6.61 1.39 1.77
N ALA A 21 7.93 1.47 1.97
CA ALA A 21 8.86 2.01 0.98
C ALA A 21 8.87 1.18 -0.31
N TYR A 22 8.77 -0.16 -0.19
CA TYR A 22 8.69 -1.05 -1.32
C TYR A 22 7.47 -0.76 -2.18
N ILE A 23 6.25 -0.82 -1.62
CA ILE A 23 5.01 -0.61 -2.39
C ILE A 23 4.95 0.79 -3.01
N ALA A 24 5.43 1.81 -2.31
CA ALA A 24 5.44 3.20 -2.79
C ALA A 24 6.63 3.54 -3.71
N ARG A 25 7.54 2.58 -3.96
CA ARG A 25 8.76 2.74 -4.76
C ARG A 25 9.64 3.92 -4.29
N LEU A 26 9.81 4.05 -2.98
CA LEU A 26 10.60 5.11 -2.37
C LEU A 26 12.03 4.65 -2.07
N GLY A 27 12.99 5.59 -2.11
CA GLY A 27 14.37 5.36 -1.72
C GLY A 27 15.05 4.29 -2.57
N GLN A 28 15.53 3.21 -1.95
CA GLN A 28 16.25 2.14 -2.67
C GLN A 28 15.41 1.43 -3.74
N TYR A 29 14.08 1.59 -3.71
CA TYR A 29 13.15 0.95 -4.64
C TYR A 29 12.78 1.82 -5.85
N GLU A 30 13.24 3.06 -5.92
CA GLU A 30 12.97 3.98 -7.05
C GLU A 30 13.42 3.39 -8.39
N LYS A 31 14.57 2.69 -8.40
CA LYS A 31 15.13 2.02 -9.59
C LYS A 31 14.21 0.96 -10.20
N ARG A 32 13.20 0.46 -9.47
CA ARG A 32 12.25 -0.52 -10.02
C ARG A 32 11.28 0.08 -11.02
N LEU A 33 11.07 1.40 -11.00
CA LEU A 33 10.26 2.09 -12.01
C LEU A 33 10.85 1.91 -13.42
N GLU A 34 12.15 1.65 -13.52
CA GLU A 34 12.87 1.44 -14.79
C GLU A 34 12.78 -0.02 -15.30
N GLN A 35 12.26 -0.96 -14.49
CA GLN A 35 12.24 -2.40 -14.79
C GLN A 35 10.89 -2.93 -15.31
N GLY A 36 10.02 -2.04 -15.81
CA GLY A 36 8.77 -2.40 -16.46
C GLY A 36 7.54 -2.51 -15.56
N GLU A 37 7.69 -2.39 -14.24
CA GLU A 37 6.55 -2.29 -13.33
C GLU A 37 6.27 -0.82 -12.99
N LYS A 38 5.11 -0.32 -13.42
CA LYS A 38 4.74 1.09 -13.23
C LYS A 38 3.96 1.27 -11.92
N LEU A 39 4.40 2.21 -11.08
CA LEU A 39 3.58 2.78 -10.02
C LEU A 39 2.56 3.72 -10.65
N GLU A 40 1.30 3.29 -10.68
CA GLU A 40 0.20 4.07 -11.27
C GLU A 40 -0.28 5.16 -10.32
N ALA A 41 -0.44 4.83 -9.04
CA ALA A 41 -0.85 5.76 -7.98
C ALA A 41 -0.32 5.29 -6.63
N SER A 42 -0.16 6.22 -5.69
CA SER A 42 0.07 5.92 -4.28
C SER A 42 -0.51 7.06 -3.43
N GLU A 43 -1.23 6.69 -2.38
CA GLU A 43 -1.78 7.65 -1.41
C GLU A 43 -1.67 7.08 -0.01
N PHE A 44 -1.85 7.95 0.98
CA PHE A 44 -1.92 7.60 2.38
C PHE A 44 -2.89 8.53 3.10
N GLY A 45 -3.40 8.08 4.23
CA GLY A 45 -4.39 8.83 5.00
C GLY A 45 -4.50 8.36 6.43
N ASN A 46 -5.28 9.12 7.22
CA ASN A 46 -5.47 8.92 8.66
C ASN A 46 -4.15 8.85 9.45
N MET A 47 -3.11 9.50 8.95
CA MET A 47 -1.81 9.54 9.62
C MET A 47 -1.91 10.36 10.91
N PRO A 48 -1.25 9.93 11.99
CA PRO A 48 -1.16 10.75 13.19
C PRO A 48 -0.41 12.06 12.88
N LYS A 49 -0.63 13.10 13.69
CA LYS A 49 -0.08 14.45 13.45
C LYS A 49 1.44 14.47 13.19
N TRP A 50 2.19 13.60 13.86
CA TRP A 50 3.64 13.50 13.74
C TRP A 50 4.12 12.77 12.45
N ALA A 51 3.22 12.12 11.72
CA ALA A 51 3.47 11.46 10.43
C ALA A 51 2.61 12.04 9.29
N ALA A 52 1.97 13.20 9.51
CA ALA A 52 0.95 13.74 8.60
C ALA A 52 1.44 13.99 7.17
N THR A 53 2.72 14.28 6.99
CA THR A 53 3.33 14.57 5.68
C THR A 53 4.16 13.42 5.12
N ASN A 54 4.50 12.42 5.94
CA ASN A 54 5.32 11.29 5.53
C ASN A 54 4.86 10.01 6.26
N PRO A 55 4.20 9.06 5.56
CA PRO A 55 3.71 7.83 6.17
C PRO A 55 4.84 6.93 6.67
N LEU A 56 6.08 7.06 6.15
CA LEU A 56 7.21 6.25 6.61
C LEU A 56 7.51 6.45 8.09
N HIS A 57 7.28 7.66 8.63
CA HIS A 57 7.46 7.88 10.07
C HIS A 57 6.56 6.94 10.89
N LEU A 58 5.30 6.73 10.46
CA LEU A 58 4.39 5.81 11.15
C LEU A 58 4.93 4.39 11.14
N TRP A 59 5.39 3.92 9.98
CA TRP A 59 5.85 2.55 9.81
C TRP A 59 7.18 2.28 10.53
N GLU A 60 8.08 3.26 10.56
CA GLU A 60 9.31 3.21 11.35
C GLU A 60 9.00 3.14 12.84
N ALA A 61 8.07 3.95 13.33
CA ALA A 61 7.63 3.90 14.72
C ALA A 61 6.95 2.56 15.04
N ALA A 62 6.11 2.04 14.15
CA ALA A 62 5.49 0.73 14.32
C ALA A 62 6.56 -0.37 14.45
N ASP A 63 7.58 -0.35 13.59
CA ASP A 63 8.68 -1.32 13.65
C ASP A 63 9.54 -1.18 14.91
N ALA A 64 9.74 0.05 15.42
CA ALA A 64 10.57 0.32 16.59
C ALA A 64 9.87 0.00 17.93
N TYR A 65 8.56 0.23 18.01
CA TYR A 65 7.83 0.20 19.28
C TYR A 65 6.83 -0.96 19.43
N GLU A 66 6.52 -1.69 18.35
CA GLU A 66 5.72 -2.91 18.46
C GLU A 66 6.50 -4.02 19.17
N ARG A 67 5.80 -4.88 19.92
CA ARG A 67 6.43 -5.96 20.70
C ARG A 67 7.08 -7.00 19.78
N LYS A 68 8.04 -7.75 20.31
CA LYS A 68 8.85 -8.79 19.61
C LYS A 68 8.06 -9.86 18.81
N ASN A 69 6.76 -10.03 19.05
CA ASN A 69 5.85 -10.91 18.29
C ASN A 69 4.51 -10.22 17.95
N GLY A 70 4.53 -8.90 17.83
CA GLY A 70 3.38 -8.09 17.44
C GLY A 70 3.27 -7.93 15.92
N THR A 71 2.19 -7.28 15.51
CA THR A 71 1.83 -7.08 14.11
C THR A 71 1.77 -5.60 13.81
N THR A 72 2.54 -5.13 12.83
CA THR A 72 2.68 -3.70 12.53
C THR A 72 1.73 -3.22 11.45
N TYR A 73 1.21 -4.12 10.61
CA TYR A 73 0.21 -3.79 9.61
C TYR A 73 -0.63 -5.01 9.19
N ARG A 74 -1.77 -4.71 8.57
CA ARG A 74 -2.53 -5.65 7.73
C ARG A 74 -2.42 -5.18 6.29
N GLU A 75 -2.24 -6.12 5.37
CA GLU A 75 -2.10 -5.83 3.95
C GLU A 75 -3.27 -6.44 3.18
N PHE A 76 -3.88 -5.62 2.33
CA PHE A 76 -4.92 -6.04 1.40
C PHE A 76 -4.32 -6.00 -0.01
N GLU A 77 -4.19 -7.16 -0.64
CA GLU A 77 -3.79 -7.28 -2.04
C GLU A 77 -5.04 -7.53 -2.90
N ILE A 78 -5.33 -6.57 -3.79
CA ILE A 78 -6.55 -6.55 -4.59
C ILE A 78 -6.17 -6.55 -6.07
N ALA A 79 -6.68 -7.53 -6.83
CA ALA A 79 -6.59 -7.50 -8.29
C ALA A 79 -7.63 -6.53 -8.84
N LEU A 80 -7.18 -5.50 -9.55
CA LEU A 80 -8.05 -4.50 -10.17
C LEU A 80 -8.40 -4.90 -11.62
N PRO A 81 -9.64 -4.66 -12.09
CA PRO A 81 -10.02 -4.95 -13.47
C PRO A 81 -9.17 -4.19 -14.49
N ARG A 82 -8.63 -4.90 -15.49
CA ARG A 82 -7.80 -4.29 -16.55
C ARG A 82 -8.61 -3.46 -17.52
N GLU A 83 -9.91 -3.71 -17.59
CA GLU A 83 -10.89 -3.01 -18.41
C GLU A 83 -11.18 -1.59 -17.90
N MET A 84 -10.87 -1.31 -16.62
CA MET A 84 -10.97 0.04 -16.05
C MET A 84 -9.83 0.92 -16.54
N ASN A 85 -10.07 2.21 -16.69
CA ASN A 85 -9.00 3.18 -16.87
C ASN A 85 -8.32 3.51 -15.51
N PRO A 86 -7.15 4.17 -15.49
CA PRO A 86 -6.44 4.49 -14.25
C PRO A 86 -7.27 5.29 -13.23
N ALA A 87 -8.11 6.23 -13.68
CA ALA A 87 -8.93 7.04 -12.79
C ALA A 87 -10.02 6.19 -12.10
N GLN A 88 -10.66 5.29 -12.84
CA GLN A 88 -11.65 4.34 -12.31
C GLN A 88 -11.03 3.36 -11.31
N ARG A 89 -9.80 2.88 -11.57
CA ARG A 89 -9.08 2.03 -10.62
C ARG A 89 -8.75 2.77 -9.32
N LEU A 90 -8.30 4.02 -9.43
CA LEU A 90 -8.02 4.85 -8.26
C LEU A 90 -9.29 5.14 -7.44
N GLU A 91 -10.40 5.47 -8.10
CA GLU A 91 -11.70 5.67 -7.46
C GLU A 91 -12.16 4.39 -6.74
N LEU A 92 -12.06 3.23 -7.38
CA LEU A 92 -12.39 1.94 -6.77
C LEU A 92 -11.56 1.66 -5.50
N VAL A 93 -10.26 1.96 -5.51
CA VAL A 93 -9.40 1.78 -4.34
C VAL A 93 -9.76 2.78 -3.23
N ARG A 94 -10.06 4.03 -3.57
CA ARG A 94 -10.51 5.03 -2.59
C ARG A 94 -11.85 4.66 -1.96
N ASP A 95 -12.80 4.13 -2.74
CA ASP A 95 -14.07 3.62 -2.24
C ASP A 95 -13.86 2.46 -1.27
N PHE A 96 -12.99 1.50 -1.63
CA PHE A 96 -12.61 0.40 -0.75
C PHE A 96 -12.00 0.91 0.57
N VAL A 97 -11.07 1.87 0.51
CA VAL A 97 -10.47 2.48 1.69
C VAL A 97 -11.54 3.17 2.55
N GLY A 98 -12.44 3.95 1.95
CA GLY A 98 -13.52 4.62 2.66
C GLY A 98 -14.46 3.64 3.38
N GLN A 99 -14.78 2.51 2.75
CA GLN A 99 -15.68 1.49 3.31
C GLN A 99 -15.01 0.62 4.38
N GLU A 100 -13.82 0.10 4.10
CA GLU A 100 -13.19 -0.94 4.95
C GLU A 100 -12.23 -0.38 6.00
N ILE A 101 -11.59 0.76 5.71
CA ILE A 101 -10.64 1.41 6.62
C ILE A 101 -11.32 2.57 7.36
N GLY A 102 -12.16 3.34 6.66
CA GLY A 102 -12.83 4.52 7.17
C GLY A 102 -11.84 5.53 7.77
N ASP A 103 -12.26 6.23 8.83
CA ASP A 103 -11.42 7.20 9.54
C ASP A 103 -10.64 6.59 10.72
N ARG A 104 -10.75 5.28 10.92
CA ARG A 104 -10.29 4.61 12.14
C ARG A 104 -8.81 4.24 12.12
N HIS A 105 -8.29 3.86 10.96
CA HIS A 105 -6.95 3.31 10.83
C HIS A 105 -6.13 4.09 9.81
N ALA A 106 -4.88 4.40 10.19
CA ALA A 106 -3.88 4.91 9.26
C ALA A 106 -3.65 3.90 8.13
N PHE A 107 -3.54 4.40 6.89
CA PHE A 107 -3.32 3.56 5.73
C PHE A 107 -2.33 4.19 4.76
N GLN A 108 -1.72 3.32 3.96
CA GLN A 108 -0.99 3.68 2.76
C GLN A 108 -1.28 2.62 1.71
N PHE A 109 -1.51 3.03 0.46
CA PHE A 109 -1.68 2.12 -0.65
C PHE A 109 -0.83 2.52 -1.85
N ALA A 110 -0.66 1.57 -2.76
CA ALA A 110 -0.07 1.76 -4.07
C ALA A 110 -0.84 0.92 -5.09
N ILE A 111 -0.99 1.44 -6.30
CA ILE A 111 -1.53 0.73 -7.45
C ILE A 111 -0.36 0.44 -8.39
N HIS A 112 -0.11 -0.83 -8.65
CA HIS A 112 0.93 -1.29 -9.57
C HIS A 112 0.30 -1.80 -10.87
N THR A 113 0.91 -1.44 -12.00
CA THR A 113 0.60 -2.01 -13.31
C THR A 113 1.82 -2.77 -13.80
N PRO A 114 1.96 -4.06 -13.48
CA PRO A 114 3.03 -4.88 -14.04
C PRO A 114 2.78 -5.10 -15.53
N THR A 115 3.85 -5.26 -16.31
CA THR A 115 3.74 -5.76 -17.68
C THR A 115 2.98 -7.08 -17.65
N ALA A 116 1.91 -7.16 -18.43
CA ALA A 116 1.14 -8.39 -18.55
C ALA A 116 2.03 -9.49 -19.13
N ALA A 117 1.92 -10.70 -18.59
CA ALA A 117 2.68 -11.87 -19.04
C ALA A 117 1.91 -12.69 -20.09
N ASP A 118 0.92 -12.08 -20.74
CA ASP A 118 0.06 -12.71 -21.76
C ASP A 118 0.69 -12.71 -23.17
#